data_AF-A0A6G3LGQ5-F1
#
_entry.id   AF-A0A6G3LGQ5-F1
#
_cell.length_a   1.000
_cell.length_b   1.000
_cell.length_c   1.000
_cell.angle_alpha   90.00
_cell.angle_beta   90.00
_cell.angle_gamma   90.00
#
_symmetry.space_group_name_H-M   'P 1'
#
loop_
_entity.id
_entity.type
_entity.pdbx_description
1 polymer ?
#
loop_
_entity_poly.entity_id
_entity_poly.type
_entity_poly.pdbx_seq_one_letter_code
_entity_poly.pdbx_strand_id
1 'polypeptide(L)'
;DSGGLVGLPRPGIYENVLQLDFSSLYPTIIAKFNISPETINRPNCERSLRPPGSMHEICMDIDGLVASTLKRLVDRREKIRSMNGWMNSRREKALKWIMVASFGYLGYRNSRFGSVPAYESVVSIARELMRKAIVVASQAGYEVIHFIVDSIFAWKQGKRFSENEAVELKDMIERSTGMKIKFENVFRYLVIPRTEATVRRGAPNRYYGVTSEGRLIVKGVKCPEIDGTFIPRDLENAVLQVLLLNEHPRRLCFQLSSLLNKSDISKEAMQKNTISL
;
A
#
# COMPACT_ATOMS: atom_id res chain seq x y z
N ASP A 1 -16.15 -11.54 2.95
CA ASP A 1 -14.83 -10.96 2.63
C ASP A 1 -14.82 -9.46 2.75
N SER A 2 -14.19 -8.98 3.81
CA SER A 2 -13.72 -7.60 3.86
C SER A 2 -12.21 -7.70 3.95
N GLY A 3 -11.56 -7.84 2.78
CA GLY A 3 -10.10 -7.88 2.67
C GLY A 3 -9.42 -6.61 3.20
N GLY A 4 -8.12 -6.47 2.94
CA GLY A 4 -7.31 -5.34 3.38
C GLY A 4 -7.98 -3.99 3.13
N LEU A 5 -7.74 -3.02 4.01
CA LEU A 5 -8.39 -1.72 3.90
C LEU A 5 -7.82 -0.98 2.67
N VAL A 6 -8.68 -0.75 1.69
CA VAL A 6 -8.31 -0.10 0.44
C VAL A 6 -9.15 1.15 0.28
N GLY A 7 -8.47 2.29 0.26
CA GLY A 7 -9.10 3.58 0.00
C GLY A 7 -9.47 3.70 -1.46
N LEU A 8 -10.52 4.47 -1.73
CA LEU A 8 -10.81 4.90 -3.09
C LEU A 8 -9.94 6.14 -3.35
N PRO A 9 -8.88 6.04 -4.17
CA PRO A 9 -7.97 7.15 -4.38
C PRO A 9 -8.68 8.31 -5.07
N ARG A 10 -8.20 9.52 -4.82
CA ARG A 10 -8.62 10.71 -5.55
C ARG A 10 -7.87 10.72 -6.90
N PRO A 11 -8.56 10.65 -8.05
CA PRO A 11 -7.92 10.78 -9.34
C PRO A 11 -7.26 12.14 -9.46
N GLY A 12 -6.07 12.16 -10.05
CA GLY A 12 -5.34 13.40 -10.18
C GLY A 12 -3.88 13.19 -10.48
N ILE A 13 -3.23 14.33 -10.63
CA ILE A 13 -1.80 14.45 -10.84
C ILE A 13 -1.26 15.17 -9.60
N TYR A 14 -0.37 14.50 -8.91
CA TYR A 14 0.18 14.95 -7.63
C TYR A 14 1.68 15.04 -7.74
N GLU A 15 2.24 16.14 -7.25
CA GLU A 15 3.69 16.34 -7.18
C GLU A 15 4.17 16.17 -5.75
N ASN A 16 5.40 15.70 -5.55
CA ASN A 16 6.03 15.53 -4.24
C ASN A 16 5.16 14.71 -3.27
N VAL A 17 4.83 13.47 -3.66
CA VAL A 17 4.03 12.54 -2.82
C VAL A 17 4.94 11.63 -2.01
N LEU A 18 4.67 11.53 -0.71
CA LEU A 18 5.36 10.63 0.20
C LEU A 18 4.57 9.33 0.35
N GLN A 19 5.19 8.19 0.05
CA GLN A 19 4.63 6.87 0.32
C GLN A 19 5.23 6.30 1.60
N LEU A 20 4.37 6.07 2.59
CA LEU A 20 4.71 5.50 3.89
C LEU A 20 4.05 4.13 4.06
N ASP A 21 4.85 3.13 4.42
CA ASP A 21 4.39 1.74 4.57
C ASP A 21 4.60 1.24 6.00
N PHE A 22 3.58 0.59 6.57
CA PHE A 22 3.70 -0.11 7.84
C PHE A 22 4.62 -1.33 7.72
N SER A 23 5.53 -1.47 8.68
CA SER A 23 6.52 -2.54 8.70
C SER A 23 5.88 -3.89 9.04
N SER A 24 5.60 -4.72 8.03
CA SER A 24 5.01 -6.05 8.25
C SER A 24 3.70 -5.93 9.04
N LEU A 25 2.76 -5.10 8.57
CA LEU A 25 1.57 -4.68 9.33
C LEU A 25 0.83 -5.87 9.98
N TYR A 26 0.32 -6.81 9.17
CA TYR A 26 -0.49 -7.91 9.70
C TYR A 26 0.26 -8.86 10.63
N PRO A 27 1.47 -9.36 10.29
CA PRO A 27 2.26 -10.16 11.23
C PRO A 27 2.54 -9.44 12.56
N THR A 28 2.81 -8.13 12.51
CA THR A 28 3.06 -7.32 13.71
C THR A 28 1.79 -7.15 14.53
N ILE A 29 0.62 -6.95 13.90
CA ILE A 29 -0.68 -6.92 14.58
C ILE A 29 -0.92 -8.25 15.30
N ILE A 30 -0.75 -9.38 14.60
CA ILE A 30 -0.97 -10.72 15.17
C ILE A 30 -0.09 -10.93 16.41
N ALA A 31 1.21 -10.61 16.29
CA ALA A 31 2.17 -10.75 17.38
C ALA A 31 1.91 -9.79 18.55
N LYS A 32 1.62 -8.51 18.27
CA LYS A 32 1.49 -7.45 19.28
C LYS A 32 0.20 -7.58 20.09
N PHE A 33 -0.88 -8.01 19.45
CA PHE A 33 -2.21 -8.11 20.08
C PHE A 33 -2.59 -9.54 20.46
N ASN A 34 -1.63 -10.47 20.47
CA ASN A 34 -1.82 -11.85 20.91
C ASN A 34 -2.95 -12.60 20.15
N ILE A 35 -3.06 -12.40 18.84
CA ILE A 35 -4.15 -12.96 18.06
C ILE A 35 -3.80 -14.39 17.63
N SER A 36 -4.58 -15.37 18.06
CA SER A 36 -4.45 -16.78 17.68
C SER A 36 -5.81 -17.47 17.82
N PRO A 37 -6.09 -18.59 17.13
CA PRO A 37 -7.38 -19.27 17.21
C PRO A 37 -7.88 -19.51 18.64
N GLU A 38 -6.98 -19.93 19.54
CA GLU A 38 -7.24 -20.26 20.94
C GLU A 38 -7.33 -19.04 21.88
N THR A 39 -6.94 -17.85 21.41
CA THR A 39 -7.07 -16.61 22.19
C THR A 39 -8.37 -15.87 21.87
N ILE A 40 -9.02 -16.18 20.75
CA ILE A 40 -10.24 -15.47 20.33
C ILE A 40 -11.49 -16.03 21.01
N ASN A 41 -12.30 -15.14 21.58
CA ASN A 41 -13.57 -15.44 22.26
C ASN A 41 -13.45 -16.55 23.31
N ARG A 42 -12.30 -16.61 23.99
CA ARG A 42 -12.03 -17.62 24.99
C ARG A 42 -12.94 -17.39 26.22
N PRO A 43 -13.67 -18.41 26.70
CA PRO A 43 -14.46 -18.30 27.91
C PRO A 43 -13.56 -18.13 29.15
N ASN A 44 -14.08 -17.43 30.17
CA ASN A 44 -13.40 -17.21 31.45
C ASN A 44 -12.03 -16.51 31.29
N CYS A 45 -11.90 -15.61 30.32
CA CYS A 45 -10.73 -14.73 30.22
C CYS A 45 -10.96 -13.50 31.11
N GLU A 46 -10.05 -13.22 32.02
CA GLU A 46 -10.11 -12.08 32.94
C GLU A 46 -9.62 -10.80 32.24
N ARG A 47 -8.56 -10.92 31.43
CA ARG A 47 -8.01 -9.80 30.65
C ARG A 47 -8.24 -10.03 29.17
N SER A 48 -9.22 -9.33 28.61
CA SER A 48 -9.51 -9.34 27.18
C SER A 48 -9.35 -7.96 26.55
N LEU A 49 -9.05 -7.96 25.25
CA LEU A 49 -9.04 -6.78 24.40
C LEU A 49 -10.08 -6.96 23.30
N ARG A 50 -11.00 -6.02 23.16
CA ARG A 50 -11.91 -5.95 22.01
C ARG A 50 -11.45 -4.84 21.05
N PRO A 51 -10.94 -5.17 19.84
CA PRO A 51 -10.59 -4.15 18.87
C PRO A 51 -11.79 -3.28 18.46
N PRO A 52 -11.60 -1.98 18.19
CA PRO A 52 -12.68 -1.12 17.71
C PRO A 52 -13.36 -1.67 16.45
N GLY A 53 -14.68 -1.86 16.51
CA GLY A 53 -15.48 -2.42 15.41
C GLY A 53 -15.33 -3.93 15.20
N SER A 54 -14.61 -4.64 16.06
CA SER A 54 -14.57 -6.11 16.07
C SER A 54 -15.72 -6.68 16.90
N MET A 55 -16.31 -7.78 16.44
CA MET A 55 -17.27 -8.59 17.21
C MET A 55 -16.58 -9.60 18.14
N HIS A 56 -15.26 -9.62 18.15
CA HIS A 56 -14.46 -10.64 18.83
C HIS A 56 -13.56 -10.05 19.90
N GLU A 57 -13.43 -10.81 20.98
CA GLU A 57 -12.53 -10.49 22.09
C GLU A 57 -11.26 -11.33 21.98
N ILE A 58 -10.12 -10.70 22.24
CA ILE A 58 -8.82 -11.34 22.24
C ILE A 58 -8.38 -11.50 23.69
N CYS A 59 -8.21 -12.75 24.12
CA CYS A 59 -7.76 -13.07 25.45
C CYS A 59 -6.26 -12.81 25.62
N MET A 60 -5.88 -12.23 26.75
CA MET A 60 -4.50 -11.87 27.09
C MET A 60 -3.94 -12.69 28.25
N ASP A 61 -4.71 -13.64 28.80
CA ASP A 61 -4.29 -14.51 29.91
C ASP A 61 -3.49 -15.74 29.49
N ILE A 62 -3.45 -16.02 28.18
CA ILE A 62 -2.58 -17.05 27.60
C ILE A 62 -1.80 -16.51 26.43
N ASP A 63 -0.62 -17.06 26.20
CA ASP A 63 0.15 -16.78 25.00
C ASP A 63 -0.40 -17.57 23.82
N GLY A 64 -0.83 -16.86 22.77
CA GLY A 64 -1.24 -17.48 21.52
C GLY A 64 -0.06 -18.11 20.79
N LEU A 65 -0.23 -19.35 20.33
CA LEU A 65 0.76 -20.12 19.58
C LEU A 65 1.14 -19.44 18.27
N VAL A 66 0.15 -18.97 17.50
CA VAL A 66 0.39 -18.27 16.22
C VAL A 66 1.05 -16.91 16.49
N ALA A 67 0.55 -16.17 17.47
CA ALA A 67 1.06 -14.86 17.86
C ALA A 67 2.51 -14.93 18.34
N SER A 68 2.82 -15.84 19.28
CA SER A 68 4.17 -16.02 19.82
C SER A 68 5.15 -16.53 18.75
N THR A 69 4.71 -17.39 17.84
CA THR A 69 5.54 -17.84 16.71
C THR A 69 5.84 -16.69 15.76
N LEU A 70 4.83 -15.90 15.38
CA LEU A 70 5.03 -14.75 14.50
C LEU A 70 5.88 -13.66 15.15
N LYS A 71 5.76 -13.44 16.46
CA LYS A 71 6.62 -12.53 17.22
C LYS A 71 8.10 -12.85 17.01
N ARG A 72 8.49 -14.13 17.13
CA ARG A 72 9.86 -14.58 16.89
C ARG A 72 10.32 -14.29 15.45
N LEU A 73 9.44 -14.45 14.46
CA LEU A 73 9.76 -14.19 13.06
C LEU A 73 9.89 -12.70 12.75
N VAL A 74 9.02 -11.86 13.33
CA VAL A 74 9.10 -10.39 13.25
C VAL A 74 10.41 -9.92 13.85
N ASP A 75 10.71 -10.30 15.09
CA ASP A 75 11.95 -9.92 15.79
C ASP A 75 13.19 -10.38 15.02
N ARG A 76 13.16 -11.61 14.47
CA ARG A 76 14.26 -12.14 13.66
C ARG A 76 14.45 -11.36 12.37
N ARG A 77 13.35 -10.99 11.68
CA ARG A 77 13.42 -10.19 10.46
C ARG A 77 13.99 -8.81 10.74
N GLU A 78 13.60 -8.17 11.84
CA GLU A 78 14.15 -6.87 12.22
C GLU A 78 15.66 -6.93 12.48
N LYS A 79 16.12 -7.94 13.23
CA LYS A 79 17.55 -8.17 13.47
C LYS A 79 18.35 -8.41 12.19
N ILE A 80 17.77 -9.10 11.21
CA ILE A 80 18.46 -9.36 9.93
C ILE A 80 18.49 -8.11 9.05
N ARG A 81 17.47 -7.24 9.12
CA ARG A 81 17.44 -5.98 8.35
C ARG A 81 18.55 -5.01 8.73
N SER A 82 19.00 -5.02 9.99
CA SER A 82 20.14 -4.23 10.43
C SER A 82 21.49 -4.82 10.02
N MET A 83 21.51 -6.01 9.39
CA MET A 83 22.72 -6.67 8.94
C MET A 83 22.87 -6.53 7.42
N ASN A 84 24.05 -6.08 6.98
CA ASN A 84 24.38 -6.04 5.56
C ASN A 84 24.72 -7.45 5.02
N GLY A 85 24.64 -7.62 3.70
CA GLY A 85 25.12 -8.81 3.00
C GLY A 85 24.03 -9.57 2.23
N TRP A 86 24.45 -10.15 1.10
CA TRP A 86 23.58 -10.85 0.15
C TRP A 86 22.75 -11.98 0.80
N MET A 87 23.37 -12.80 1.65
CA MET A 87 22.69 -13.88 2.36
C MET A 87 21.61 -13.35 3.32
N ASN A 88 21.89 -12.25 4.02
CA ASN A 88 20.94 -11.63 4.94
C ASN A 88 19.74 -11.06 4.20
N SER A 89 19.95 -10.44 3.03
CA SER A 89 18.86 -10.00 2.15
C SER A 89 17.95 -11.16 1.72
N ARG A 90 18.51 -12.32 1.35
CA ARG A 90 17.72 -13.52 1.01
C ARG A 90 16.94 -14.06 2.21
N ARG A 91 17.55 -14.09 3.39
CA ARG A 91 16.88 -14.52 4.64
C ARG A 91 15.74 -13.57 5.04
N GLU A 92 15.95 -12.26 4.93
CA GLU A 92 14.91 -11.26 5.16
C GLU A 92 13.71 -11.48 4.23
N LYS A 93 13.98 -11.71 2.94
CA LYS A 93 12.94 -11.99 1.94
C LYS A 93 12.19 -13.29 2.23
N ALA A 94 12.90 -14.35 2.65
CA ALA A 94 12.26 -15.61 3.05
C ALA A 94 11.33 -15.40 4.26
N LEU A 95 11.80 -14.70 5.31
CA LEU A 95 10.99 -14.37 6.48
C LEU A 95 9.77 -13.52 6.11
N LYS A 96 9.91 -12.54 5.20
CA LYS A 96 8.79 -11.76 4.67
C LYS A 96 7.70 -12.70 4.12
N TRP A 97 8.08 -13.63 3.24
CA TRP A 97 7.11 -14.51 2.58
C TRP A 97 6.48 -15.52 3.54
N ILE A 98 7.23 -16.05 4.49
CA ILE A 98 6.68 -16.91 5.55
C ILE A 98 5.59 -16.16 6.31
N MET A 99 5.87 -14.93 6.75
CA MET A 99 4.90 -14.14 7.51
C MET A 99 3.67 -13.71 6.68
N VAL A 100 3.86 -13.37 5.40
CA VAL A 100 2.75 -13.09 4.48
C VAL A 100 1.85 -14.32 4.33
N ALA A 101 2.44 -15.50 4.17
CA ALA A 101 1.71 -16.76 4.09
C ALA A 101 0.99 -17.08 5.42
N SER A 102 1.64 -16.87 6.57
CA SER A 102 1.03 -17.10 7.90
C SER A 102 -0.25 -16.30 8.10
N PHE A 103 -0.28 -15.02 7.67
CA PHE A 103 -1.52 -14.23 7.72
C PHE A 103 -2.62 -14.80 6.81
N GLY A 104 -2.26 -15.21 5.58
CA GLY A 104 -3.21 -15.86 4.67
C GLY A 104 -3.77 -17.17 5.24
N TYR A 105 -2.91 -17.98 5.86
CA TYR A 105 -3.28 -19.25 6.51
C TYR A 105 -4.19 -19.05 7.72
N LEU A 106 -4.02 -17.97 8.49
CA LEU A 106 -4.91 -17.62 9.60
C LEU A 106 -6.36 -17.41 9.12
N GLY A 107 -6.55 -16.85 7.92
CA GLY A 107 -7.88 -16.68 7.32
C GLY A 107 -8.44 -17.92 6.62
N TYR A 108 -7.63 -18.96 6.41
CA TYR A 108 -8.05 -20.15 5.67
C TYR A 108 -8.73 -21.18 6.58
N ARG A 109 -10.05 -21.37 6.42
CA ARG A 109 -10.88 -22.24 7.27
C ARG A 109 -10.39 -23.68 7.39
N ASN A 110 -9.71 -24.23 6.37
CA ASN A 110 -9.22 -25.61 6.40
C ASN A 110 -7.77 -25.72 6.90
N SER A 111 -7.15 -24.61 7.33
CA SER A 111 -5.86 -24.67 8.01
C SER A 111 -6.04 -25.17 9.44
N ARG A 112 -5.09 -25.97 9.93
CA ARG A 112 -5.02 -26.39 11.35
C ARG A 112 -5.04 -25.21 12.32
N PHE A 113 -4.49 -24.06 11.92
CA PHE A 113 -4.50 -22.82 12.72
C PHE A 113 -5.37 -21.73 12.07
N GLY A 114 -6.31 -22.12 11.21
CA GLY A 114 -7.25 -21.22 10.58
C GLY A 114 -8.34 -20.76 11.57
N SER A 115 -8.58 -19.46 11.63
CA SER A 115 -9.65 -18.87 12.42
C SER A 115 -10.15 -17.59 11.75
N VAL A 116 -11.36 -17.65 11.21
CA VAL A 116 -12.04 -16.47 10.63
C VAL A 116 -12.17 -15.35 11.67
N PRO A 117 -12.60 -15.62 12.92
CA PRO A 117 -12.63 -14.59 13.97
C PRO A 117 -11.27 -13.94 14.26
N ALA A 118 -10.18 -14.71 14.25
CA ALA A 118 -8.84 -14.19 14.41
C ALA A 118 -8.45 -13.29 13.23
N TYR A 119 -8.71 -13.74 12.01
CA TYR A 119 -8.46 -12.96 10.80
C TYR A 119 -9.23 -11.63 10.79
N GLU A 120 -10.53 -11.66 11.12
CA GLU A 120 -11.37 -10.46 11.20
C GLU A 120 -10.87 -9.48 12.26
N SER A 121 -10.40 -9.98 13.41
CA SER A 121 -9.79 -9.16 14.47
C SER A 121 -8.52 -8.46 13.98
N VAL A 122 -7.65 -9.17 13.24
CA VAL A 122 -6.46 -8.57 12.62
C VAL A 122 -6.84 -7.45 11.66
N VAL A 123 -7.84 -7.68 10.81
CA VAL A 123 -8.30 -6.70 9.82
C VAL A 123 -8.94 -5.49 10.50
N SER A 124 -9.74 -5.68 11.55
CA SER A 124 -10.32 -4.59 12.35
C SER A 124 -9.25 -3.70 12.95
N ILE A 125 -8.22 -4.27 13.57
CA ILE A 125 -7.08 -3.50 14.11
C ILE A 125 -6.35 -2.76 12.99
N ALA A 126 -6.08 -3.41 11.85
CA ALA A 126 -5.41 -2.78 10.72
C ALA A 126 -6.19 -1.55 10.20
N ARG A 127 -7.52 -1.64 10.15
CA ARG A 127 -8.39 -0.51 9.77
C ARG A 127 -8.26 0.65 10.73
N GLU A 128 -8.28 0.37 12.03
CA GLU A 128 -8.16 1.41 13.05
C GLU A 128 -6.78 2.08 13.02
N LEU A 129 -5.70 1.32 12.82
CA LEU A 129 -4.35 1.87 12.66
C LEU A 129 -4.24 2.76 11.43
N MET A 130 -4.83 2.35 10.30
CA MET A 130 -4.86 3.15 9.08
C MET A 130 -5.65 4.45 9.29
N ARG A 131 -6.82 4.37 9.95
CA ARG A 131 -7.63 5.55 10.29
C ARG A 131 -6.84 6.53 11.16
N LYS A 132 -6.13 6.04 12.18
CA LYS A 132 -5.25 6.86 13.03
C LYS A 132 -4.14 7.53 12.21
N ALA A 133 -3.46 6.77 11.34
CA ALA A 133 -2.41 7.33 10.48
C ALA A 133 -2.94 8.45 9.55
N ILE A 134 -4.13 8.28 8.97
CA ILE A 134 -4.78 9.30 8.14
C ILE A 134 -5.08 10.57 8.95
N VAL A 135 -5.64 10.42 10.16
CA VAL A 135 -5.94 11.56 11.05
C VAL A 135 -4.66 12.30 11.43
N VAL A 136 -3.61 11.58 11.81
CA VAL A 136 -2.31 12.18 12.16
C VAL A 136 -1.69 12.90 10.97
N ALA A 137 -1.73 12.30 9.78
CA ALA A 137 -1.25 12.96 8.56
C ALA A 137 -2.02 14.26 8.29
N SER A 138 -3.34 14.25 8.45
CA SER A 138 -4.19 15.44 8.30
C SER A 138 -3.84 16.53 9.32
N GLN A 139 -3.61 16.17 10.58
CA GLN A 139 -3.18 17.10 11.63
C GLN A 139 -1.80 17.72 11.37
N ALA A 140 -0.90 16.96 10.73
CA ALA A 140 0.40 17.46 10.27
C ALA A 140 0.32 18.29 8.97
N GLY A 141 -0.89 18.52 8.43
CA GLY A 141 -1.11 19.33 7.24
C GLY A 141 -0.91 18.59 5.91
N TYR A 142 -1.01 17.26 5.92
CA TYR A 142 -0.97 16.41 4.73
C TYR A 142 -2.37 15.89 4.36
N GLU A 143 -2.68 15.89 3.07
CA GLU A 143 -3.82 15.17 2.52
C GLU A 143 -3.39 13.73 2.17
N VAL A 144 -4.10 12.72 2.66
CA VAL A 144 -3.90 11.33 2.23
C VAL A 144 -4.70 11.09 0.95
N ILE A 145 -4.03 11.23 -0.20
CA ILE A 145 -4.64 11.11 -1.53
C ILE A 145 -4.95 9.66 -1.93
N HIS A 146 -4.26 8.73 -1.26
CA HIS A 146 -4.46 7.30 -1.42
C HIS A 146 -3.98 6.51 -0.20
N PHE A 147 -4.58 5.34 0.03
CA PHE A 147 -4.07 4.32 0.94
C PHE A 147 -4.47 2.93 0.44
N ILE A 148 -3.55 1.97 0.54
CA ILE A 148 -3.74 0.60 0.07
C ILE A 148 -3.13 -0.35 1.09
N VAL A 149 -3.96 -1.18 1.73
CA VAL A 149 -3.53 -2.26 2.64
C VAL A 149 -2.71 -1.72 3.82
N ASP A 150 -1.39 -1.62 3.68
CA ASP A 150 -0.42 -1.18 4.67
C ASP A 150 0.34 0.09 4.26
N SER A 151 -0.08 0.76 3.20
CA SER A 151 0.55 1.97 2.66
C SER A 151 -0.37 3.19 2.71
N ILE A 152 0.18 4.38 3.00
CA ILE A 152 -0.46 5.68 2.79
C ILE A 152 0.36 6.56 1.83
N PHE A 153 -0.34 7.37 1.05
CA PHE A 153 0.23 8.35 0.12
C PHE A 153 -0.13 9.74 0.63
N ALA A 154 0.82 10.39 1.29
CA ALA A 154 0.66 11.71 1.88
C ALA A 154 1.13 12.80 0.90
N TRP A 155 0.33 13.84 0.74
CA TRP A 155 0.56 14.93 -0.21
C TRP A 155 0.22 16.29 0.40
N LYS A 156 0.89 17.35 -0.05
CA LYS A 156 0.66 18.73 0.39
C LYS A 156 0.64 19.63 -0.84
N GLN A 157 -0.44 20.39 -1.03
CA GLN A 157 -0.58 21.22 -2.22
C GLN A 157 0.45 22.35 -2.25
N GLY A 158 1.17 22.48 -3.37
CA GLY A 158 2.10 23.58 -3.64
C GLY A 158 3.34 23.63 -2.75
N LYS A 159 3.59 22.60 -1.93
CA LYS A 159 4.75 22.54 -1.03
C LYS A 159 5.52 21.25 -1.27
N ARG A 160 6.81 21.38 -1.54
CA ARG A 160 7.75 20.27 -1.45
C ARG A 160 8.05 20.03 0.02
N PHE A 161 7.87 18.80 0.49
CA PHE A 161 8.23 18.47 1.86
C PHE A 161 9.75 18.48 2.01
N SER A 162 10.22 18.98 3.14
CA SER A 162 11.61 18.77 3.56
C SER A 162 11.81 17.35 4.10
N GLU A 163 13.05 16.87 4.12
CA GLU A 163 13.39 15.58 4.73
C GLU A 163 12.99 15.55 6.21
N ASN A 164 13.17 16.67 6.93
CA ASN A 164 12.76 16.82 8.32
C ASN A 164 11.24 16.67 8.50
N GLU A 165 10.44 17.34 7.68
CA GLU A 165 8.97 17.22 7.73
C GLU A 165 8.52 15.76 7.47
N ALA A 166 9.18 15.05 6.55
CA ALA A 166 8.87 13.64 6.28
C ALA A 166 9.18 12.74 7.49
N VAL A 167 10.33 12.96 8.15
CA VAL A 167 10.72 12.25 9.39
C VAL A 167 9.77 12.57 10.54
N GLU A 168 9.38 13.83 10.72
CA GLU A 168 8.42 14.24 11.74
C GLU A 168 7.06 13.56 11.54
N LEU A 169 6.53 13.55 10.31
CA LEU A 169 5.28 12.87 9.99
C LEU A 169 5.36 11.37 10.32
N LYS A 170 6.45 10.72 9.90
CA LYS A 170 6.69 9.30 10.19
C LYS A 170 6.64 9.07 11.71
N ASP A 171 7.41 9.83 12.48
CA ASP A 171 7.48 9.71 13.93
C ASP A 171 6.12 9.93 14.61
N MET A 172 5.35 10.93 14.16
CA MET A 172 4.01 11.19 14.68
C MET A 172 3.09 9.99 14.46
N ILE A 173 3.13 9.37 13.26
CA ILE A 173 2.34 8.18 12.96
C ILE A 173 2.81 6.99 13.80
N GLU A 174 4.13 6.78 13.93
CA GLU A 174 4.68 5.69 14.74
C GLU A 174 4.27 5.83 16.22
N ARG A 175 4.34 7.04 16.80
CA ARG A 175 3.92 7.30 18.18
C ARG A 175 2.42 7.06 18.39
N SER A 176 1.57 7.50 17.46
CA SER A 176 0.11 7.36 17.58
C SER A 176 -0.39 5.92 17.35
N THR A 177 0.23 5.20 16.41
CA THR A 177 -0.18 3.84 16.05
C THR A 177 0.56 2.77 16.85
N GLY A 178 1.74 3.10 17.40
CA GLY A 178 2.66 2.16 18.01
C GLY A 178 3.21 1.13 17.00
N MET A 179 3.19 1.43 15.71
CA MET A 179 3.68 0.57 14.64
C MET A 179 4.80 1.27 13.89
N LYS A 180 5.85 0.53 13.53
CA LYS A 180 6.98 1.07 12.76
C LYS A 180 6.57 1.35 11.31
N ILE A 181 6.91 2.52 10.80
CA ILE A 181 6.68 2.98 9.43
C ILE A 181 8.00 2.97 8.66
N LYS A 182 7.94 2.77 7.35
CA LYS A 182 9.06 2.96 6.42
C LYS A 182 8.70 3.96 5.36
N PHE A 183 9.71 4.70 4.92
CA PHE A 183 9.67 5.39 3.64
C PHE A 183 9.82 4.35 2.54
N GLU A 184 8.77 4.15 1.75
CA GLU A 184 8.81 3.22 0.62
C GLU A 184 9.23 3.95 -0.65
N ASN A 185 8.60 5.08 -0.96
CA ASN A 185 8.96 5.92 -2.12
C ASN A 185 8.69 7.40 -1.83
N VAL A 186 9.50 8.25 -2.47
CA VAL A 186 9.22 9.68 -2.65
C VAL A 186 8.95 9.90 -4.12
N PHE A 187 7.75 10.30 -4.50
CA PHE A 187 7.39 10.57 -5.89
C PHE A 187 7.65 12.03 -6.24
N ARG A 188 8.40 12.26 -7.31
CA ARG A 188 8.45 13.56 -7.98
C ARG A 188 7.06 13.92 -8.48
N TYR A 189 6.43 12.98 -9.17
CA TYR A 189 5.02 13.04 -9.49
C TYR A 189 4.39 11.64 -9.46
N LEU A 190 3.11 11.62 -9.12
CA LEU A 190 2.25 10.46 -9.07
C LEU A 190 0.96 10.78 -9.82
N VAL A 191 0.55 9.88 -10.70
CA VAL A 191 -0.70 9.95 -11.44
C VAL A 191 -1.60 8.81 -10.99
N ILE A 192 -2.79 9.21 -10.55
CA ILE A 192 -3.88 8.30 -10.23
C ILE A 192 -4.93 8.50 -11.33
N PRO A 193 -5.08 7.55 -12.27
CA PRO A 193 -6.01 7.67 -13.39
C PRO A 193 -7.47 7.65 -12.91
N ARG A 194 -8.33 8.36 -13.65
CA ARG A 194 -9.79 8.14 -13.56
C ARG A 194 -10.12 6.75 -14.10
N THR A 195 -11.14 6.12 -13.55
CA THR A 195 -11.69 4.87 -14.08
C THR A 195 -13.15 5.06 -14.44
N GLU A 196 -13.57 4.53 -15.60
CA GLU A 196 -14.94 4.67 -16.12
C GLU A 196 -16.00 4.15 -15.14
N ALA A 197 -15.69 3.10 -14.38
CA ALA A 197 -16.57 2.56 -13.34
C ALA A 197 -16.81 3.51 -12.15
N THR A 198 -16.00 4.56 -12.00
CA THR A 198 -16.07 5.51 -10.90
C THR A 198 -15.68 6.90 -11.39
N VAL A 199 -16.62 7.58 -12.07
CA VAL A 199 -16.45 8.93 -12.65
C VAL A 199 -15.87 9.97 -11.66
N ARG A 200 -15.98 9.73 -10.35
CA ARG A 200 -15.43 10.58 -9.25
C ARG A 200 -14.28 9.96 -8.43
N ARG A 201 -13.84 8.72 -8.67
CA ARG A 201 -12.89 7.99 -7.81
C ARG A 201 -11.93 7.13 -8.65
N GLY A 202 -10.68 6.92 -8.21
CA GLY A 202 -9.72 6.11 -8.96
C GLY A 202 -9.81 4.63 -8.59
N ALA A 203 -9.22 3.74 -9.40
CA ALA A 203 -9.08 2.35 -9.04
C ALA A 203 -7.91 2.17 -8.05
N PRO A 204 -8.09 1.48 -6.92
CA PRO A 204 -7.09 1.49 -5.86
C PRO A 204 -5.73 0.88 -6.23
N ASN A 205 -5.72 -0.11 -7.11
CA ASN A 205 -4.49 -0.76 -7.54
C ASN A 205 -3.90 -0.13 -8.81
N ARG A 206 -4.38 1.03 -9.26
CA ARG A 206 -3.97 1.68 -10.50
C ARG A 206 -3.31 3.02 -10.23
N TYR A 207 -2.00 3.09 -10.36
CA TYR A 207 -1.25 4.34 -10.36
C TYR A 207 0.09 4.18 -11.07
N TYR A 208 0.65 5.29 -11.52
CA TYR A 208 2.00 5.34 -12.03
C TYR A 208 2.69 6.64 -11.62
N GLY A 209 4.01 6.62 -11.46
CA GLY A 209 4.75 7.80 -11.04
C GLY A 209 6.25 7.60 -11.10
N VAL A 210 6.97 8.71 -11.13
CA VAL A 210 8.43 8.72 -11.11
C VAL A 210 8.89 9.14 -9.72
N THR A 211 9.76 8.33 -9.13
CA THR A 211 10.37 8.62 -7.84
C THR A 211 11.39 9.75 -7.94
N SER A 212 11.75 10.36 -6.81
CA SER A 212 12.85 11.34 -6.73
C SER A 212 14.17 10.77 -7.25
N GLU A 213 14.38 9.46 -7.10
CA GLU A 213 15.54 8.71 -7.61
C GLU A 213 15.48 8.41 -9.12
N GLY A 214 14.45 8.86 -9.83
CA GLY A 214 14.30 8.61 -11.27
C GLY A 214 13.81 7.22 -11.63
N ARG A 215 13.30 6.45 -10.66
CA ARG A 215 12.68 5.14 -10.90
C ARG A 215 11.22 5.31 -11.27
N LEU A 216 10.79 4.70 -12.38
CA LEU A 216 9.39 4.62 -12.77
C LEU A 216 8.69 3.47 -12.03
N ILE A 217 7.54 3.76 -11.44
CA ILE A 217 6.66 2.77 -10.79
C ILE A 217 5.34 2.76 -11.54
N VAL A 218 4.93 1.56 -11.97
CA VAL A 218 3.63 1.32 -12.60
C VAL A 218 2.95 0.18 -11.84
N LYS A 219 1.72 0.41 -11.36
CA LYS A 219 0.92 -0.57 -10.62
C LYS A 219 -0.46 -0.66 -11.24
N GLY A 220 -0.85 -1.86 -11.67
CA GLY A 220 -2.20 -2.23 -12.13
C GLY A 220 -2.76 -1.44 -13.31
N VAL A 221 -2.00 -0.50 -13.86
CA VAL A 221 -2.27 0.14 -15.15
C VAL A 221 -1.81 -0.82 -16.22
N LYS A 222 -2.76 -1.50 -16.86
CA LYS A 222 -2.53 -2.12 -18.16
C LYS A 222 -2.70 -1.01 -19.19
N CYS A 223 -1.80 -0.92 -20.18
CA CYS A 223 -2.16 -0.18 -21.37
C CYS A 223 -3.41 -0.84 -21.98
N PRO A 224 -4.38 -0.06 -22.49
CA PRO A 224 -5.50 -0.63 -23.22
C PRO A 224 -4.95 -1.50 -24.34
N GLU A 225 -5.39 -2.76 -24.42
CA GLU A 225 -5.32 -3.51 -25.67
C GLU A 225 -6.28 -2.78 -26.62
N ILE A 226 -5.73 -2.05 -27.59
CA ILE A 226 -6.52 -1.44 -28.65
C ILE A 226 -6.85 -2.58 -29.62
N ASP A 227 -8.08 -3.09 -29.55
CA ASP A 227 -8.64 -4.08 -30.49
C ASP A 227 -7.76 -5.32 -30.76
N GLY A 228 -7.18 -5.91 -29.71
CA GLY A 228 -6.33 -7.11 -29.85
C GLY A 228 -4.96 -6.85 -30.51
N THR A 229 -4.61 -5.59 -30.75
CA THR A 229 -3.30 -5.20 -31.28
C THR A 229 -2.32 -5.03 -30.12
N PHE A 230 -1.28 -5.85 -30.12
CA PHE A 230 -0.16 -5.72 -29.18
C PHE A 230 0.49 -4.34 -29.37
N ILE A 231 0.53 -3.52 -28.33
CA ILE A 231 1.34 -2.29 -28.36
C ILE A 231 2.80 -2.71 -28.55
N PRO A 232 3.48 -2.28 -29.62
CA PRO A 232 4.87 -2.64 -29.84
C PRO A 232 5.71 -2.24 -28.62
N ARG A 233 6.62 -3.12 -28.19
CA ARG A 233 7.49 -2.90 -27.02
C ARG A 233 8.28 -1.59 -27.15
N ASP A 234 8.55 -1.13 -28.37
CA ASP A 234 9.22 0.13 -28.66
C ASP A 234 8.35 1.36 -28.35
N LEU A 235 7.03 1.27 -28.59
CA LEU A 235 6.09 2.32 -28.20
C LEU A 235 5.92 2.35 -26.69
N GLU A 236 5.85 1.18 -26.04
CA GLU A 236 5.87 1.09 -24.57
C GLU A 236 7.15 1.74 -24.01
N ASN A 237 8.33 1.37 -24.51
CA ASN A 237 9.60 1.96 -24.09
C ASN A 237 9.67 3.47 -24.36
N ALA A 238 9.13 3.96 -25.47
CA ALA A 238 9.07 5.38 -25.78
C ALA A 238 8.16 6.13 -24.78
N VAL A 239 7.00 5.57 -24.44
CA VAL A 239 6.10 6.11 -23.40
C VAL A 239 6.78 6.12 -22.03
N LEU A 240 7.50 5.05 -21.68
CA LEU A 240 8.27 4.96 -20.42
C LEU A 240 9.43 5.97 -20.39
N GLN A 241 10.14 6.19 -21.50
CA GLN A 241 11.17 7.22 -21.60
C GLN A 241 10.58 8.63 -21.47
N VAL A 242 9.44 8.89 -22.11
CA VAL A 242 8.74 10.17 -22.00
C VAL A 242 8.28 10.40 -20.56
N LEU A 243 7.80 9.37 -19.86
CA LEU A 243 7.54 9.43 -18.42
C LEU A 243 8.79 9.80 -17.62
N LEU A 244 9.92 9.12 -17.87
CA LEU A 244 11.16 9.36 -17.13
C LEU A 244 11.79 10.74 -17.39
N LEU A 245 11.70 11.26 -18.61
CA LEU A 245 12.36 12.50 -19.04
C LEU A 245 11.56 13.76 -18.71
N ASN A 246 10.25 13.64 -18.44
CA ASN A 246 9.43 14.81 -18.15
C ASN A 246 9.46 15.19 -16.67
N GLU A 247 9.81 16.45 -16.41
CA GLU A 247 9.76 17.03 -15.07
C GLU A 247 8.33 17.20 -14.56
N HIS A 248 7.36 17.37 -15.48
CA HIS A 248 5.96 17.59 -15.15
C HIS A 248 5.03 16.66 -15.96
N PRO A 249 4.12 15.92 -15.31
CA PRO A 249 3.13 15.05 -15.95
C PRO A 249 2.16 15.74 -16.92
N ARG A 250 2.03 17.07 -16.92
CA ARG A 250 1.22 17.80 -17.91
C ARG A 250 1.93 17.92 -19.27
N ARG A 251 3.26 18.04 -19.28
CA ARG A 251 4.05 18.03 -20.53
C ARG A 251 4.04 16.65 -21.19
N LEU A 252 3.86 15.61 -20.37
CA LEU A 252 3.65 14.24 -20.80
C LEU A 252 2.46 14.08 -21.73
N CYS A 253 1.30 14.68 -21.42
CA CYS A 253 0.08 14.53 -22.22
C CYS A 253 0.28 15.04 -23.66
N PHE A 254 0.95 16.17 -23.83
CA PHE A 254 1.23 16.75 -25.16
C PHE A 254 2.23 15.90 -25.97
N GLN A 255 3.23 15.33 -25.30
CA GLN A 255 4.23 14.50 -25.98
C GLN A 255 3.69 13.10 -26.30
N LEU A 256 2.86 12.52 -25.42
CA LEU A 256 2.17 11.27 -25.67
C LEU A 256 1.17 11.41 -26.82
N SER A 257 0.39 12.49 -26.89
CA SER A 257 -0.47 12.74 -28.05
C SER A 257 0.32 12.89 -29.34
N SER A 258 1.49 13.54 -29.31
CA SER A 258 2.37 13.65 -30.48
C SER A 258 2.97 12.30 -30.89
N LEU A 259 3.27 11.41 -29.95
CA LEU A 259 3.83 10.09 -30.25
C LEU A 259 2.77 9.14 -30.81
N LEU A 260 1.57 9.16 -30.21
CA LEU A 260 0.41 8.39 -30.69
C LEU A 260 -0.08 8.85 -32.06
N ASN A 261 0.09 10.13 -32.41
CA ASN A 261 -0.20 10.67 -33.74
C ASN A 261 0.90 10.37 -34.78
N LYS A 262 2.12 10.03 -34.36
CA LYS A 262 3.25 9.69 -35.26
C LYS A 262 3.35 8.20 -35.58
N SER A 263 2.88 7.34 -34.68
CA SER A 263 2.57 5.95 -34.99
C SER A 263 1.20 5.90 -35.65
N ASP A 264 1.06 5.34 -36.86
CA ASP A 264 -0.20 5.25 -37.64
C ASP A 264 -1.35 4.43 -36.98
N ILE A 265 -1.48 4.43 -35.66
CA ILE A 265 -2.40 3.61 -34.87
C ILE A 265 -3.70 4.35 -34.51
N SER A 266 -3.85 5.66 -34.75
CA SER A 266 -5.12 6.32 -34.35
C SER A 266 -5.59 7.47 -35.24
N LYS A 267 -6.34 7.14 -36.29
CA LYS A 267 -7.45 7.99 -36.75
C LYS A 267 -8.82 7.46 -36.33
N GLU A 268 -8.98 6.14 -36.16
CA GLU A 268 -10.26 5.55 -35.76
C GLU A 268 -10.48 5.49 -34.23
N ALA A 269 -9.42 5.31 -33.43
CA ALA A 269 -9.55 5.23 -31.96
C ALA A 269 -9.83 6.60 -31.30
N MET A 270 -9.32 7.69 -31.85
CA MET A 270 -9.55 9.05 -31.33
C MET A 270 -10.96 9.59 -31.62
N GLN A 271 -11.68 9.05 -32.61
CA GLN A 271 -13.04 9.50 -32.92
C GLN A 271 -14.12 8.85 -32.04
N LYS A 272 -13.85 7.69 -31.42
CA LYS A 272 -14.85 6.97 -30.61
C LYS A 272 -14.77 7.23 -29.11
N ASN A 273 -13.61 7.61 -28.58
CA ASN A 273 -13.46 7.89 -27.16
C ASN A 273 -13.04 9.34 -26.95
N THR A 274 -14.04 10.20 -26.79
CA THR A 274 -13.91 11.48 -26.12
C THR A 274 -13.37 11.23 -24.71
N ILE A 275 -12.04 11.22 -24.57
CA ILE A 275 -11.37 11.33 -23.28
C ILE A 275 -11.72 12.73 -22.77
N SER A 276 -12.81 12.83 -22.01
CA SER A 276 -13.13 14.02 -21.25
C SER A 276 -12.17 14.11 -20.06
N LEU A 277 -11.31 15.13 -20.10
CA LEU A 277 -10.35 15.53 -19.08
C LEU A 277 -11.05 15.78 -17.72
#